data_AF-A0A7C5GFW1-F1
#
_entry.id   AF-A0A7C5GFW1-F1
#
_cell.length_a   1.000
_cell.length_b   1.000
_cell.length_c   1.000
_cell.angle_alpha   90.00
_cell.angle_beta   90.00
_cell.angle_gamma   90.00
#
_symmetry.space_group_name_H-M   'P 1'
#
loop_
_entity.id
_entity.type
_entity.pdbx_description
1 polymer ?
#
loop_
_entity_poly.entity_id
_entity_poly.type
_entity_poly.pdbx_seq_one_letter_code
_entity_poly.pdbx_strand_id
1 'polypeptide(L)'
;MFNAISKFFSASSPAAEAPLDPKLAVAALLVHLIDIDGQTTEQERQVVSSVLQEHFELNKEQVEKLITLAHQKDSEAVDFYQFTSIITRMEMEQRIEIIAMMWRVVFSDGKNH
;
A
#
# COMPACT_ATOMS: atom_id res chain seq x y z
N MET A 1 -9.79 -12.99 -3.92
CA MET A 1 -9.32 -12.88 -2.50
C MET A 1 -7.82 -13.21 -2.31
N PHE A 2 -7.39 -14.46 -2.04
CA PHE A 2 -5.95 -14.77 -1.90
C PHE A 2 -5.16 -14.40 -3.16
N ASN A 3 -5.81 -14.42 -4.32
CA ASN A 3 -5.20 -14.06 -5.60
C ASN A 3 -4.71 -12.61 -5.68
N ALA A 4 -5.35 -11.63 -5.03
CA ALA A 4 -4.88 -10.24 -5.08
C ALA A 4 -3.59 -10.09 -4.28
N ILE A 5 -3.58 -10.57 -3.04
CA ILE A 5 -2.40 -10.58 -2.17
C ILE A 5 -1.30 -11.51 -2.74
N SER A 6 -1.66 -12.62 -3.35
CA SER A 6 -0.71 -13.55 -3.97
C SER A 6 -0.10 -12.98 -5.24
N LYS A 7 -0.89 -12.31 -6.10
CA LYS A 7 -0.37 -11.57 -7.26
C LYS A 7 0.57 -10.47 -6.78
N PHE A 8 0.18 -9.75 -5.72
CA PHE A 8 0.98 -8.71 -5.08
C PHE A 8 2.38 -9.23 -4.67
N PHE A 9 2.46 -10.38 -4.00
CA PHE A 9 3.76 -10.93 -3.57
C PHE A 9 4.58 -11.61 -4.67
N SER A 10 3.97 -11.98 -5.80
CA SER A 10 4.66 -12.76 -6.85
C SER A 10 5.64 -11.96 -7.73
N ALA A 11 5.62 -10.62 -7.66
CA ALA A 11 6.31 -9.75 -8.60
C ALA A 11 7.63 -9.13 -8.07
N SER A 12 8.31 -9.75 -7.10
CA SER A 12 9.51 -9.17 -6.47
C SER A 12 10.83 -9.56 -7.15
N SER A 13 11.73 -8.59 -7.35
CA SER A 13 13.16 -8.76 -7.68
C SER A 13 14.00 -7.80 -6.82
N PRO A 14 15.32 -8.00 -6.66
CA PRO A 14 16.13 -7.14 -5.80
C PRO A 14 16.84 -6.02 -6.58
N ALA A 15 16.37 -4.78 -6.47
CA ALA A 15 17.13 -3.56 -6.75
C ALA A 15 17.27 -2.69 -5.49
N ALA A 16 18.45 -2.11 -5.27
CA ALA A 16 18.80 -1.37 -4.07
C ALA A 16 18.72 0.15 -4.30
N GLU A 17 17.69 0.78 -3.73
CA GLU A 17 17.56 2.25 -3.62
C GLU A 17 17.56 2.71 -2.14
N ALA A 18 17.68 4.03 -1.94
CA ALA A 18 17.68 4.65 -0.62
C ALA A 18 16.41 4.33 0.19
N PRO A 19 16.47 4.23 1.53
CA PRO A 19 15.32 3.85 2.33
C PRO A 19 14.22 4.93 2.26
N LEU A 20 13.04 4.52 1.78
CA LEU A 20 11.83 5.35 1.79
C LEU A 20 11.36 5.58 3.24
N ASP A 21 10.58 6.65 3.44
CA ASP A 21 9.82 6.84 4.68
C ASP A 21 8.85 5.66 4.86
N PRO A 22 8.80 5.02 6.05
CA PRO A 22 7.80 4.00 6.39
C PRO A 22 6.36 4.32 5.98
N LYS A 23 5.92 5.57 6.15
CA LYS A 23 4.57 6.02 5.77
C LYS A 23 4.37 5.94 4.26
N LEU A 24 5.39 6.35 3.50
CA LEU A 24 5.39 6.30 2.05
C LEU A 24 5.46 4.86 1.53
N ALA A 25 6.24 4.00 2.18
CA ALA A 25 6.31 2.58 1.85
C ALA A 25 4.96 1.88 2.05
N VAL A 26 4.27 2.14 3.16
CA VAL A 26 2.94 1.59 3.43
C VAL A 26 1.89 2.20 2.49
N ALA A 27 1.94 3.51 2.22
CA ALA A 27 0.99 4.13 1.30
C ALA A 27 1.16 3.61 -0.14
N ALA A 28 2.40 3.48 -0.63
CA ALA A 28 2.69 2.88 -1.94
C ALA A 28 2.20 1.43 -2.01
N LEU A 29 2.39 0.65 -0.94
CA LEU A 29 1.86 -0.70 -0.82
C LEU A 29 0.33 -0.77 -1.01
N LEU A 30 -0.41 0.08 -0.30
CA LEU A 30 -1.87 0.09 -0.35
C LEU A 30 -2.43 0.64 -1.67
N VAL A 31 -1.76 1.64 -2.25
CA VAL A 31 -2.08 2.17 -3.57
C VAL A 31 -1.86 1.11 -4.65
N HIS A 32 -0.74 0.42 -4.61
CA HIS A 32 -0.47 -0.65 -5.57
C HIS A 32 -1.48 -1.80 -5.45
N LEU A 33 -1.88 -2.13 -4.22
CA LEU A 33 -2.85 -3.19 -3.96
C LEU A 33 -4.21 -2.96 -4.64
N ILE A 34 -4.66 -1.71 -4.73
CA ILE A 34 -5.92 -1.33 -5.40
C ILE A 34 -5.76 -1.08 -6.91
N ASP A 35 -4.52 -1.04 -7.41
CA ASP A 35 -4.22 -0.86 -8.84
C ASP A 35 -3.85 -2.17 -9.55
N ILE A 36 -3.83 -3.29 -8.83
CA ILE A 36 -3.32 -4.58 -9.33
C ILE A 36 -4.10 -5.15 -10.52
N ASP A 37 -5.36 -4.74 -10.70
CA ASP A 37 -6.20 -5.10 -11.85
C ASP A 37 -6.29 -3.96 -12.89
N GLY A 38 -5.59 -2.85 -12.66
CA GLY A 38 -5.54 -1.66 -13.51
C GLY A 38 -6.79 -0.77 -13.42
N GLN A 39 -7.68 -0.98 -12.44
CA GLN A 39 -8.87 -0.14 -12.24
C GLN A 39 -9.08 0.21 -10.76
N THR A 40 -8.49 1.31 -10.32
CA THR A 40 -8.82 1.88 -9.01
C THR A 40 -10.19 2.59 -9.04
N THR A 41 -11.10 2.21 -8.14
CA THR A 41 -12.36 2.92 -7.90
C THR A 41 -12.22 4.05 -6.87
N GLU A 42 -13.13 5.02 -6.91
CA GLU A 42 -13.18 6.09 -5.91
C GLU A 42 -13.45 5.54 -4.49
N GLN A 43 -14.17 4.43 -4.38
CA GLN A 43 -14.44 3.77 -3.09
C GLN A 43 -13.16 3.17 -2.50
N GLU A 44 -12.36 2.47 -3.29
CA GLU A 44 -11.06 1.93 -2.86
C GLU A 44 -10.09 3.05 -2.47
N ARG A 45 -10.06 4.14 -3.24
CA ARG A 45 -9.26 5.33 -2.92
C ARG A 45 -9.67 5.94 -1.57
N GLN A 46 -10.98 6.03 -1.30
CA GLN A 46 -11.49 6.56 -0.03
C GLN A 46 -11.12 5.65 1.15
N VAL A 47 -11.12 4.34 0.94
CA VAL A 47 -10.75 3.38 1.99
C VAL A 47 -9.26 3.46 2.27
N VAL A 48 -8.40 3.49 1.25
CA VAL A 48 -6.96 3.72 1.44
C VAL A 48 -6.72 5.03 2.19
N SER A 49 -7.41 6.10 1.80
CA SER A 49 -7.31 7.39 2.49
C SER A 49 -7.70 7.30 3.97
N SER A 50 -8.82 6.64 4.27
CA SER A 50 -9.32 6.50 5.65
C SER A 50 -8.37 5.67 6.51
N VAL A 51 -7.87 4.55 5.97
CA VAL A 51 -6.91 3.67 6.63
C VAL A 51 -5.60 4.40 6.94
N LEU A 52 -5.09 5.22 6.01
CA LEU A 52 -3.88 6.02 6.22
C LEU A 52 -4.08 7.16 7.23
N GLN A 53 -5.24 7.81 7.24
CA GLN A 53 -5.57 8.84 8.22
C GLN A 53 -5.59 8.26 9.63
N GLU A 54 -6.26 7.12 9.82
CA GLU A 54 -6.40 6.45 11.11
C GLU A 54 -5.05 5.93 11.62
N HIS A 55 -4.29 5.23 10.78
CA HIS A 55 -3.07 4.55 11.22
C HIS A 55 -1.90 5.51 11.48
N PHE A 56 -1.78 6.60 10.71
CA PHE A 56 -0.68 7.55 10.84
C PHE A 56 -1.07 8.88 11.49
N GLU A 57 -2.31 9.00 11.99
CA GLU A 57 -2.87 10.21 12.60
C GLU A 57 -2.74 11.44 11.68
N LEU A 58 -3.03 11.25 10.39
CA LEU A 58 -2.85 12.27 9.36
C LEU A 58 -4.18 12.99 9.07
N ASN A 59 -4.09 14.28 8.78
CA ASN A 59 -5.23 15.03 8.26
C ASN A 59 -5.44 14.76 6.76
N LYS A 60 -6.58 15.23 6.23
CA LYS A 60 -6.95 15.02 4.82
C LYS A 60 -5.88 15.52 3.84
N GLU A 61 -5.33 16.71 4.05
CA GLU A 61 -4.31 17.28 3.16
C GLU A 61 -3.01 16.47 3.17
N GLN A 62 -2.59 16.00 4.35
CA GLN A 62 -1.41 15.17 4.51
C GLN A 62 -1.57 13.81 3.81
N VAL A 63 -2.75 13.19 3.93
CA VAL A 63 -3.03 11.91 3.26
C VAL A 63 -3.13 12.07 1.75
N GLU A 64 -3.75 13.13 1.25
CA GLU A 64 -3.80 13.42 -0.19
C GLU A 64 -2.40 13.62 -0.78
N LYS A 65 -1.51 14.32 -0.06
CA LYS A 65 -0.09 14.44 -0.44
C LYS A 65 0.62 13.08 -0.41
N LEU A 66 0.38 12.28 0.63
CA LEU A 66 1.00 10.97 0.80
C LEU A 66 0.57 10.00 -0.31
N ILE A 67 -0.72 9.97 -0.65
CA ILE A 67 -1.26 9.17 -1.76
C ILE A 67 -0.69 9.62 -3.09
N THR A 68 -0.58 10.92 -3.32
CA THR A 68 0.05 11.46 -4.54
C THR A 68 1.50 10.99 -4.69
N LEU A 69 2.29 11.10 -3.60
CA LEU A 69 3.67 10.62 -3.58
C LEU A 69 3.75 9.09 -3.73
N ALA A 70 2.81 8.35 -3.15
CA ALA A 70 2.72 6.90 -3.26
C ALA A 70 2.47 6.46 -4.71
N HIS A 71 1.52 7.07 -5.42
CA HIS A 71 1.30 6.81 -6.85
C HIS A 71 2.54 7.12 -7.69
N GLN A 72 3.20 8.25 -7.43
CA GLN A 72 4.44 8.60 -8.12
C GLN A 72 5.50 7.52 -7.88
N LYS A 73 5.71 7.11 -6.63
CA LYS A 73 6.70 6.09 -6.28
C LYS A 73 6.38 4.72 -6.84
N ASP A 74 5.11 4.35 -6.87
CA ASP A 74 4.67 3.10 -7.47
C ASP A 74 4.94 3.09 -8.99
N SER A 75 4.68 4.21 -9.67
CA SER A 75 4.96 4.35 -11.11
C SER A 75 6.47 4.39 -11.45
N GLU A 76 7.30 4.86 -10.52
CA GLU A 76 8.77 4.89 -10.67
C GLU A 76 9.43 3.57 -10.25
N ALA A 77 8.71 2.71 -9.52
CA ALA A 77 9.25 1.48 -8.95
C ALA A 77 9.61 0.49 -10.05
N VAL A 78 10.87 0.02 -10.04
CA VAL A 78 11.29 -1.11 -10.87
C VAL A 78 10.78 -2.44 -10.30
N ASP A 79 10.71 -2.52 -8.97
CA ASP A 79 10.21 -3.68 -8.23
C ASP A 79 9.59 -3.28 -6.87
N PHE A 80 8.88 -4.22 -6.25
CA PHE A 80 8.24 -4.03 -4.94
C PHE A 80 9.22 -4.21 -3.76
N TYR A 81 10.47 -4.57 -4.01
CA TYR A 81 11.43 -4.83 -2.95
C TYR A 81 11.73 -3.54 -2.17
N GLN A 82 11.73 -2.38 -2.83
CA GLN A 82 11.94 -1.11 -2.13
C GLN A 82 10.89 -0.82 -1.03
N PHE A 83 9.63 -1.24 -1.20
CA PHE A 83 8.59 -1.04 -0.20
C PHE A 83 8.59 -2.16 0.84
N THR A 84 8.63 -3.41 0.38
CA THR A 84 8.53 -4.59 1.25
C THR A 84 9.78 -4.78 2.11
N SER A 85 10.97 -4.38 1.65
CA SER A 85 12.21 -4.42 2.44
C SER A 85 12.17 -3.47 3.64
N ILE A 86 11.39 -2.39 3.58
CA ILE A 86 11.20 -1.46 4.70
C ILE A 86 10.21 -2.06 5.69
N ILE A 87 9.08 -2.57 5.19
CA ILE A 87 8.04 -3.20 6.02
C ILE A 87 8.58 -4.44 6.74
N THR A 88 9.39 -5.26 6.09
CA THR A 88 9.96 -6.48 6.69
C THR A 88 10.95 -6.21 7.82
N ARG A 89 11.51 -5.00 7.90
CA ARG A 89 12.38 -4.53 9.00
C ARG A 89 11.61 -3.96 10.18
N MET A 90 10.30 -3.79 10.06
CA MET A 90 9.45 -3.33 11.15
C MET A 90 9.21 -4.43 12.19
N GLU A 91 8.80 -4.01 13.39
CA GLU A 91 8.40 -4.94 14.44
C GLU A 91 7.22 -5.80 14.00
N MET A 92 7.06 -6.98 14.61
CA MET A 92 6.03 -7.93 14.21
C MET A 92 4.62 -7.32 14.29
N GLU A 93 4.36 -6.56 15.35
CA GLU A 93 3.08 -5.90 15.61
C GLU A 93 2.72 -4.92 14.48
N GLN A 94 3.69 -4.10 14.04
CA GLN A 94 3.52 -3.17 12.93
C GLN A 94 3.23 -3.90 11.62
N ARG A 95 3.92 -5.02 11.37
CA ARG A 95 3.68 -5.85 10.18
C ARG A 95 2.28 -6.46 10.18
N ILE A 96 1.80 -6.92 11.34
CA ILE A 96 0.44 -7.44 11.49
C ILE A 96 -0.59 -6.35 11.18
N GLU A 97 -0.38 -5.14 11.68
CA GLU A 97 -1.26 -3.99 11.40
C GLU A 97 -1.30 -3.66 9.91
N ILE A 98 -0.15 -3.66 9.23
CA ILE A 98 -0.09 -3.44 7.78
C ILE A 98 -0.86 -4.51 7.01
N ILE A 99 -0.71 -5.78 7.37
CA ILE A 99 -1.50 -6.85 6.76
C ILE A 99 -2.99 -6.64 7.02
N ALA A 100 -3.39 -6.28 8.25
CA ALA A 100 -4.79 -5.98 8.56
C ALA A 100 -5.33 -4.79 7.75
N MET A 101 -4.52 -3.75 7.51
CA MET A 101 -4.86 -2.63 6.62
C MET A 101 -5.09 -3.10 5.18
N MET A 102 -4.21 -3.95 4.64
CA MET A 102 -4.40 -4.54 3.31
C MET A 102 -5.72 -5.30 3.21
N TRP A 103 -6.09 -6.06 4.25
CA TRP A 103 -7.39 -6.73 4.32
C TRP A 103 -8.56 -5.74 4.33
N ARG A 104 -8.50 -4.64 5.09
CA ARG A 104 -9.55 -3.61 5.09
C ARG A 104 -9.76 -3.00 3.71
N VAL A 105 -8.67 -2.75 3.00
CA VAL A 105 -8.69 -2.17 1.65
C VAL A 105 -9.29 -3.15 0.62
N VAL A 106 -8.86 -4.40 0.60
CA VAL A 106 -9.36 -5.40 -0.36
C VAL A 106 -10.85 -5.73 -0.14
N PHE A 107 -11.35 -5.60 1.10
CA PHE A 107 -12.74 -5.95 1.43
C PHE A 107 -13.73 -4.79 1.34
N SER A 108 -13.27 -3.58 1.00
CA SER A 108 -14.14 -2.41 1.07
C SER A 108 -15.24 -2.32 0.02
N ASP A 109 -15.12 -3.03 -1.11
CA ASP A 109 -16.13 -2.98 -2.18
C ASP A 109 -17.18 -4.10 -2.11
N GLY A 110 -17.04 -5.07 -1.18
CA GLY A 110 -17.99 -6.20 -1.05
C GLY A 110 -18.13 -7.09 -2.29
N LYS A 111 -17.48 -6.76 -3.41
CA LYS A 111 -17.39 -7.53 -4.64
C LYS A 111 -16.03 -8.19 -4.73
N ASN A 112 -16.06 -9.51 -4.65
CA ASN A 112 -14.90 -10.35 -4.85
C ASN A 112 -14.60 -10.48 -6.34
N HIS A 113 -13.39 -10.12 -6.73
CA HIS A 113 -12.73 -10.65 -7.93
C HIS A 113 -11.57 -11.58 -7.52
#